data_AF-C2FU72-F1
#
_entry.id   AF-C2FU72-F1
#
_cell.length_a   1.000
_cell.length_b   1.000
_cell.length_c   1.000
_cell.angle_alpha   90.00
_cell.angle_beta   90.00
_cell.angle_gamma   90.00
#
_symmetry.space_group_name_H-M   'P 1'
#
loop_
_entity.id
_entity.type
_entity.pdbx_description
1 polymer ?
#
loop_
_entity_poly.entity_id
_entity_poly.type
_entity_poly.pdbx_seq_one_letter_code
_entity_poly.pdbx_strand_id
1 'polypeptide(L)'
;MLNYAYTDAKISKYNDAARIGQMLYGTARHIANSWLTYTVQDGGFRGLGVSTGFKLQTKRAAWPVTKEKYLPDNFFSIDAGMSYKRDNYNIALVVNNVINRYNYVGFYPGAWGYKHYGWRAMPPTNFRLSLGYSF
;
A
#
# COMPACT_ATOMS: atom_id res chain seq x y z
N MET A 1 6.36 6.40 12.75
CA MET A 1 7.23 5.42 12.04
C MET A 1 7.39 5.87 10.60
N LEU A 2 8.61 5.80 10.07
CA LEU A 2 8.91 6.03 8.66
C LEU A 2 9.74 4.84 8.18
N ASN A 3 9.39 4.30 7.02
CA ASN A 3 10.10 3.21 6.39
C ASN A 3 10.34 3.53 4.91
N TYR A 4 11.52 3.13 4.44
CA TYR A 4 11.88 3.15 3.03
C TYR A 4 12.62 1.86 2.69
N ALA A 5 12.26 1.24 1.57
CA ALA A 5 12.92 0.07 1.04
C ALA A 5 13.26 0.29 -0.44
N TYR A 6 14.52 -0.01 -0.78
CA TYR A 6 14.99 -0.10 -2.15
C TYR A 6 15.20 -1.57 -2.51
N THR A 7 14.57 -2.01 -3.61
CA THR A 7 14.62 -3.40 -4.05
C THR A 7 15.05 -3.48 -5.51
N ASP A 8 16.26 -3.99 -5.77
CA ASP A 8 16.77 -4.25 -7.13
C ASP A 8 16.62 -5.73 -7.50
N ALA A 9 15.38 -6.20 -7.54
CA ALA A 9 15.09 -7.59 -7.88
C ALA A 9 15.24 -7.81 -9.40
N LYS A 10 16.17 -8.69 -9.79
CA LYS A 10 16.47 -9.00 -11.20
C LYS A 10 16.47 -10.50 -11.45
N ILE A 11 16.12 -10.87 -12.67
CA ILE A 11 16.22 -12.25 -13.16
C ILE A 11 17.69 -12.56 -13.43
N SER A 12 18.33 -13.39 -12.60
CA SER A 12 19.75 -13.74 -12.75
C SER A 12 19.99 -14.95 -13.66
N LYS A 13 19.02 -15.87 -13.74
CA LYS A 13 19.03 -17.05 -14.62
C LYS A 13 17.62 -17.33 -15.13
N TYR A 14 17.49 -17.60 -16.44
CA TYR A 14 16.23 -17.96 -17.09
C TYR A 14 16.49 -18.69 -18.41
N ASN A 15 15.54 -19.52 -18.86
CA ASN A 15 15.69 -20.30 -20.11
C ASN A 15 15.72 -19.41 -21.37
N ASP A 16 15.02 -18.28 -21.32
CA ASP A 16 15.06 -17.25 -22.36
C ASP A 16 16.06 -16.16 -21.95
N ALA A 17 17.17 -16.06 -22.69
CA ALA A 17 18.24 -15.11 -22.45
C ALA A 17 17.77 -13.65 -22.52
N ALA A 18 16.72 -13.34 -23.29
CA ALA A 18 16.15 -11.99 -23.39
C ALA A 18 15.55 -11.50 -22.06
N ARG A 19 15.26 -12.41 -21.12
CA ARG A 19 14.72 -12.08 -19.80
C ARG A 19 15.77 -11.88 -18.72
N ILE A 20 17.00 -12.32 -18.93
CA ILE A 20 18.07 -12.15 -17.95
C ILE A 20 18.38 -10.66 -17.79
N GLY A 21 18.49 -10.20 -16.53
CA GLY A 21 18.70 -8.79 -16.18
C GLY A 21 17.41 -7.94 -16.12
N GLN A 22 16.27 -8.46 -16.59
CA GLN A 22 14.98 -7.79 -16.41
C GLN A 22 14.54 -7.79 -14.94
N MET A 23 13.70 -6.82 -14.58
CA MET A 23 13.18 -6.69 -13.23
C MET A 23 12.22 -7.84 -12.91
N LEU A 24 12.31 -8.40 -11.71
CA LEU A 24 11.41 -9.47 -11.27
C LEU A 24 9.97 -8.94 -11.19
N TYR A 25 9.01 -9.69 -11.72
CA TYR A 25 7.60 -9.29 -11.75
C TYR A 25 7.02 -9.13 -10.34
N GLY A 26 6.02 -8.26 -10.20
CA GLY A 26 5.35 -8.01 -8.91
C GLY A 26 6.19 -7.22 -7.90
N THR A 27 7.40 -6.79 -8.27
CA THR A 27 8.26 -5.97 -7.41
C THR A 27 8.10 -4.48 -7.67
N ALA A 28 8.49 -3.65 -6.71
CA ALA A 28 8.61 -2.21 -6.88
C ALA A 28 10.00 -1.77 -6.42
N ARG A 29 10.63 -0.85 -7.14
CA ARG A 29 12.02 -0.49 -6.87
C ARG A 29 12.16 0.38 -5.64
N HIS A 30 11.17 1.24 -5.41
CA HIS A 30 11.12 2.12 -4.25
C HIS A 30 9.78 1.92 -3.56
N ILE A 31 9.82 1.58 -2.28
CA ILE A 31 8.64 1.54 -1.42
C ILE A 31 8.92 2.48 -0.26
N ALA A 32 7.99 3.40 0.01
CA ALA A 32 8.05 4.26 1.18
C ALA A 32 6.69 4.24 1.88
N ASN A 33 6.71 4.14 3.20
CA ASN A 33 5.50 4.24 4.00
C ASN A 33 5.77 4.97 5.31
N SER A 34 4.77 5.69 5.77
CA SER A 34 4.82 6.42 7.04
C SER A 34 3.53 6.20 7.82
N TRP A 35 3.66 6.36 9.13
CA TRP A 35 2.52 6.44 10.04
C TRP A 35 2.88 7.34 11.21
N LEU A 36 2.17 8.44 11.34
CA LEU A 36 2.26 9.40 12.43
C LEU A 36 1.02 9.25 13.31
N THR A 37 1.20 9.31 14.61
CA THR A 37 0.12 9.30 15.59
C THR A 37 0.44 10.32 16.66
N TYR A 38 -0.57 11.12 17.02
CA TYR A 38 -0.52 12.03 18.15
C TYR A 38 -1.70 11.73 19.06
N THR A 39 -1.47 11.69 20.37
CA THR A 39 -2.52 11.49 21.37
C THR A 39 -2.39 12.56 22.43
N VAL A 40 -3.50 13.24 22.72
CA VAL A 40 -3.58 14.25 23.77
C VAL A 40 -3.38 13.56 25.11
N GLN A 41 -2.36 13.98 25.85
CA GLN A 41 -1.98 13.35 27.12
C GLN A 41 -2.70 13.94 28.33
N ASP A 42 -3.14 15.21 28.26
CA ASP A 42 -3.67 15.96 29.40
C ASP A 42 -4.87 16.84 29.06
N GLY A 43 -5.59 17.29 30.09
CA GLY A 43 -6.75 18.19 29.96
C GLY A 43 -8.04 17.48 29.51
N GLY A 44 -9.03 18.28 29.09
CA GLY A 44 -10.38 17.80 28.76
C GLY A 44 -10.45 16.81 27.60
N PHE A 45 -9.47 16.85 26.69
CA PHE A 45 -9.38 15.96 25.52
C PHE A 45 -8.40 14.79 25.70
N ARG A 46 -7.90 14.56 26.93
CA ARG A 46 -7.01 13.43 27.21
C ARG A 46 -7.58 12.13 26.66
N GLY A 47 -6.75 11.41 25.90
CA GLY A 47 -7.12 10.16 25.25
C GLY A 47 -7.58 10.29 23.80
N LEU A 48 -7.85 11.50 23.30
CA LEU A 48 -8.09 11.75 21.89
C LEU A 48 -6.80 11.56 21.09
N GLY A 49 -6.85 10.72 20.07
CA GLY A 49 -5.76 10.46 19.14
C GLY A 49 -6.12 10.83 17.71
N VAL A 50 -5.14 11.33 16.97
CA VAL A 50 -5.19 11.52 15.51
C VAL A 50 -4.00 10.83 14.87
N SER A 51 -4.21 10.30 13.67
CA SER A 51 -3.18 9.58 12.94
C SER A 51 -3.29 9.82 11.45
N THR A 52 -2.15 9.79 10.77
CA THR A 52 -2.08 9.87 9.31
C THR A 52 -0.83 9.17 8.81
N GLY A 53 -0.88 8.68 7.59
CA GLY A 53 0.26 8.05 6.94
C GLY A 53 0.08 8.00 5.44
N PHE A 54 1.17 7.72 4.74
CA PHE A 54 1.13 7.47 3.31
C PHE A 54 1.77 6.14 2.95
N LYS A 55 1.42 5.64 1.77
CA LYS A 55 2.06 4.50 1.10
C LYS A 55 2.42 4.95 -0.31
N LEU A 56 3.68 4.76 -0.70
CA LEU A 56 4.20 5.08 -2.03
C LEU A 56 4.95 3.87 -2.58
N GLN A 57 4.69 3.52 -3.84
CA GLN A 57 5.52 2.59 -4.60
C GLN A 57 5.80 3.18 -5.98
N THR A 58 7.08 3.25 -6.36
CA THR A 58 7.51 3.76 -7.67
C THR A 58 8.34 2.75 -8.44
N LYS A 59 8.40 2.92 -9.77
CA LYS A 59 9.09 1.99 -10.69
C LYS A 59 8.65 0.55 -10.43
N ARG A 60 7.33 0.35 -10.47
CA ARG A 60 6.68 -0.93 -10.19
C ARG A 60 6.79 -1.81 -11.43
N ALA A 61 7.32 -3.02 -11.28
CA ALA A 61 7.51 -3.95 -12.38
C ALA A 61 6.17 -4.28 -13.04
N ALA A 62 6.12 -4.15 -14.36
CA ALA A 62 5.03 -4.74 -15.11
C ALA A 62 5.25 -6.26 -15.28
N TRP A 63 4.22 -6.98 -15.71
CA TRP A 63 4.33 -8.43 -15.94
C TRP A 63 5.03 -8.72 -17.28
N PRO A 64 5.57 -9.94 -17.51
CA PRO A 64 6.43 -10.24 -18.67
C PRO A 64 5.74 -10.18 -20.03
N VAL A 65 4.44 -9.91 -20.05
CA VAL A 65 3.60 -9.89 -21.25
C VAL A 65 3.44 -8.49 -21.83
N THR A 66 4.02 -7.47 -21.19
CA THR A 66 4.08 -6.11 -21.73
C THR A 66 5.50 -5.76 -22.16
N LYS A 67 5.61 -4.86 -23.16
CA LYS A 67 6.88 -4.26 -23.58
C LYS A 67 7.38 -3.22 -22.58
N GLU A 68 6.46 -2.66 -21.77
CA GLU A 68 6.79 -1.63 -20.79
C GLU A 68 7.50 -2.22 -19.58
N LYS A 69 8.59 -1.56 -19.16
CA LYS A 69 9.37 -1.98 -18.00
C LYS A 69 8.64 -1.76 -16.68
N TYR A 70 7.82 -0.72 -16.62
CA TYR A 70 7.11 -0.28 -15.41
C TYR A 70 5.62 -0.14 -15.67
N LEU A 71 4.84 -0.26 -14.59
CA LEU A 71 3.47 0.24 -14.58
C LEU A 71 3.49 1.78 -14.83
N PRO A 72 2.54 2.32 -15.61
CA PRO A 72 2.48 3.71 -16.00
C PRO A 72 2.32 4.65 -14.79
N ASP A 73 1.58 4.24 -13.76
CA ASP A 73 1.47 5.01 -12.52
C ASP A 73 2.12 4.33 -11.32
N ASN A 74 2.60 5.22 -10.44
CA ASN A 74 2.98 4.88 -9.09
C ASN A 74 1.75 4.48 -8.26
N PHE A 75 1.96 3.65 -7.24
CA PHE A 75 0.96 3.44 -6.20
C PHE A 75 1.12 4.57 -5.17
N PHE A 76 0.02 5.24 -4.82
CA PHE A 76 0.03 6.26 -3.77
C PHE A 76 -1.30 6.26 -3.01
N SER A 77 -1.22 6.26 -1.68
CA SER A 77 -2.39 6.35 -0.80
C SER A 77 -2.04 7.21 0.40
N ILE A 78 -2.98 8.04 0.83
CA ILE A 78 -2.96 8.70 2.13
C ILE A 78 -4.04 8.06 2.97
N ASP A 79 -3.69 7.72 4.20
CA ASP A 79 -4.57 7.12 5.18
C ASP A 79 -4.64 8.07 6.40
N ALA A 80 -5.79 8.11 7.05
CA ALA A 80 -6.01 8.92 8.25
C ALA A 80 -6.78 8.12 9.29
N GLY A 81 -6.69 8.52 10.55
CA GLY A 81 -7.47 7.91 11.61
C GLY A 81 -7.64 8.82 12.80
N MET A 82 -8.69 8.56 13.56
CA MET A 82 -9.00 9.21 14.83
C MET A 82 -9.29 8.12 15.85
N SER A 83 -8.86 8.33 17.09
CA SER A 83 -9.14 7.42 18.19
C SER A 83 -9.51 8.18 19.45
N TYR A 84 -10.17 7.48 20.36
CA TYR A 84 -10.41 7.95 21.71
C TYR A 84 -10.27 6.77 22.66
N LYS A 85 -9.29 6.86 23.56
CA LYS A 85 -9.06 5.86 24.60
C LYS A 85 -9.11 6.53 25.96
N ARG A 86 -10.07 6.15 26.78
CA ARG A 86 -10.21 6.66 28.15
C ARG A 86 -10.81 5.59 29.05
N ASP A 87 -10.22 5.44 30.23
CA ASP A 87 -10.60 4.44 31.22
C ASP A 87 -10.64 3.04 30.57
N ASN A 88 -11.79 2.37 30.63
CA ASN A 88 -11.98 1.04 30.06
C ASN A 88 -12.37 1.06 28.57
N TYR A 89 -12.61 2.23 27.97
CA TYR A 89 -13.15 2.35 26.60
C TYR A 89 -12.07 2.69 25.58
N ASN A 90 -12.18 2.07 24.40
CA ASN A 90 -11.36 2.35 23.23
C ASN A 90 -12.23 2.40 21.97
N ILE A 91 -12.23 3.52 21.26
CA ILE A 91 -12.91 3.73 19.99
C ILE A 91 -11.88 4.20 18.97
N ALA A 92 -11.83 3.60 17.78
CA ALA A 92 -10.93 4.03 16.72
C ALA A 92 -11.59 3.93 15.36
N LEU A 93 -11.41 4.96 14.55
CA LEU A 93 -11.78 5.01 13.13
C LEU A 93 -10.51 5.19 12.30
N VAL A 94 -10.31 4.33 11.32
CA VAL A 94 -9.28 4.48 10.31
C VAL A 94 -9.94 4.55 8.95
N VAL A 95 -9.55 5.52 8.12
CA VAL A 95 -9.96 5.68 6.73
C VAL A 95 -8.72 5.51 5.85
N ASN A 96 -8.75 4.51 4.98
CA ASN A 96 -7.70 4.26 4.01
C ASN A 96 -8.04 4.94 2.68
N ASN A 97 -7.01 5.42 1.98
CA ASN A 97 -7.14 6.12 0.69
C ASN A 97 -8.10 7.33 0.76
N VAL A 98 -7.85 8.26 1.68
CA VAL A 98 -8.73 9.43 1.96
C VAL A 98 -8.91 10.35 0.76
N ILE A 99 -7.93 10.39 -0.15
CA ILE A 99 -7.98 11.16 -1.40
C ILE A 99 -8.69 10.41 -2.54
N ASN A 100 -9.23 9.22 -2.27
CA ASN A 100 -9.91 8.35 -3.23
C ASN A 100 -9.12 8.14 -4.53
N ARG A 101 -7.79 7.99 -4.44
CA ARG A 101 -6.94 7.80 -5.62
C ARG A 101 -7.23 6.43 -6.24
N TYR A 102 -7.42 6.41 -7.56
CA TYR A 102 -7.53 5.16 -8.31
C TYR A 102 -6.18 4.44 -8.33
N ASN A 103 -6.04 3.46 -7.44
CA ASN A 103 -4.86 2.61 -7.36
C ASN A 103 -5.14 1.27 -8.04
N TYR A 104 -4.10 0.69 -8.64
CA TYR A 104 -4.21 -0.61 -9.30
C TYR A 104 -2.92 -1.43 -9.14
N VAL A 105 -3.03 -2.72 -9.40
CA VAL A 105 -1.89 -3.64 -9.54
C VAL A 105 -1.96 -4.31 -10.91
N GLY A 106 -0.80 -4.58 -11.49
CA GLY A 106 -0.71 -5.41 -12.69
C GLY A 106 -1.16 -6.84 -12.36
N PHE A 107 -1.97 -7.42 -13.22
CA PHE A 107 -2.47 -8.79 -13.09
C PHE A 107 -2.22 -9.55 -14.39
N TYR A 108 -1.63 -10.73 -14.27
CA TYR A 108 -1.48 -11.67 -15.36
C TYR A 108 -1.99 -13.03 -14.89
N PRO A 109 -3.16 -13.50 -15.39
CA PRO A 109 -3.78 -14.73 -14.88
C PRO A 109 -2.95 -15.98 -15.18
N GLY A 110 -2.20 -16.02 -16.29
CA GLY A 110 -1.25 -17.08 -16.66
C GLY A 110 -1.83 -18.49 -16.86
N ALA A 111 -3.03 -18.76 -16.35
CA ALA A 111 -3.75 -20.00 -16.47
C ALA A 111 -4.62 -20.02 -17.74
N TRP A 112 -4.90 -21.21 -18.26
CA TRP A 112 -5.88 -21.45 -19.34
C TRP A 112 -5.59 -20.77 -20.70
N GLY A 113 -4.32 -20.43 -20.98
CA GLY A 113 -3.92 -19.89 -22.29
C GLY A 113 -4.23 -18.41 -22.52
N TYR A 114 -4.73 -17.69 -21.50
CA TYR A 114 -4.98 -16.26 -21.60
C TYR A 114 -3.66 -15.47 -21.72
N LYS A 115 -3.56 -14.65 -22.78
CA LYS A 115 -2.39 -13.79 -23.07
C LYS A 115 -2.62 -12.32 -22.69
N HIS A 116 -3.78 -11.99 -22.12
CA HIS A 116 -4.13 -10.60 -21.82
C HIS A 116 -3.48 -10.14 -20.51
N TYR A 117 -2.86 -8.97 -20.58
CA TYR A 117 -2.41 -8.23 -19.42
C TYR A 117 -3.57 -7.40 -18.87
N GLY A 118 -3.88 -7.58 -17.59
CA GLY A 118 -4.98 -6.90 -16.92
C GLY A 118 -4.52 -6.00 -15.79
N TRP A 119 -5.44 -5.15 -15.35
CA TRP A 119 -5.24 -4.23 -14.23
C TRP A 119 -6.29 -4.59 -13.20
N ARG A 120 -5.86 -4.87 -11.98
CA ARG A 120 -6.80 -5.06 -10.87
C ARG A 120 -6.85 -3.79 -10.06
N ALA A 121 -8.02 -3.17 -10.04
CA ALA A 121 -8.29 -2.04 -9.18
C ALA A 121 -8.09 -2.43 -7.71
N MET A 122 -7.45 -1.55 -6.96
CA MET A 122 -7.35 -1.64 -5.51
C MET A 122 -8.59 -0.99 -4.89
N PRO A 123 -8.92 -1.33 -3.63
CA PRO A 123 -10.07 -0.72 -2.97
C PRO A 123 -10.03 0.82 -3.03
N PRO A 124 -11.16 1.48 -3.31
CA PRO A 124 -11.30 2.92 -3.19
C PRO A 124 -11.22 3.34 -1.70
N THR A 125 -11.61 4.56 -1.36
CA THR A 125 -11.74 4.96 0.05
C THR A 125 -12.54 3.91 0.82
N ASN A 126 -11.96 3.41 1.91
CA ASN A 126 -12.60 2.44 2.79
C ASN A 126 -12.25 2.76 4.23
N PHE A 127 -13.01 2.23 5.18
CA PHE A 127 -12.82 2.54 6.58
C PHE A 127 -12.97 1.32 7.48
N ARG A 128 -12.42 1.43 8.69
CA ARG A 128 -12.55 0.47 9.76
C ARG A 128 -12.89 1.22 11.05
N LEU A 129 -14.00 0.86 11.66
CA LEU A 129 -14.36 1.24 13.02
C LEU A 129 -13.97 0.11 13.97
N SER A 130 -13.44 0.43 15.13
CA SER A 130 -13.06 -0.52 16.18
C SER A 130 -13.55 -0.01 17.52
N LEU A 131 -14.19 -0.90 18.28
CA LEU A 131 -14.72 -0.65 19.62
C LEU A 131 -14.10 -1.69 20.55
N GLY A 132 -13.62 -1.26 21.70
CA GLY A 132 -12.99 -2.12 22.70
C GLY A 132 -13.34 -1.69 24.11
N TYR A 133 -13.46 -2.68 24.99
CA TYR A 133 -13.66 -2.51 26.42
C TYR A 133 -12.67 -3.41 27.18
N SER A 134 -12.02 -2.91 28.23
CA SER A 134 -11.13 -3.69 29.09
C SER A 134 -11.77 -3.89 30.46
N PHE A 135 -11.68 -5.10 31.02
CA PHE A 135 -12.22 -5.47 32.35
C PHE A 135 -11.14 -5.39 33.43
#